data_AF-A0A2E5DS67-F1
#
_entry.id   AF-A0A2E5DS67-F1
#
_cell.length_a   1.000
_cell.length_b   1.000
_cell.length_c   1.000
_cell.angle_alpha   90.00
_cell.angle_beta   90.00
_cell.angle_gamma   90.00
#
_symmetry.space_group_name_H-M   'P 1'
#
loop_
_entity.id
_entity.type
_entity.pdbx_description
1 polymer ?
#
loop_
_entity_poly.entity_id
_entity_poly.type
_entity_poly.pdbx_seq_one_letter_code
_entity_poly.pdbx_strand_id
1 'polypeptide(L)' 'MNKILTTISAVALFFLGLTNANAGSLTVYTAIEAEDLKRYAATFNEDHPDIEINWVRDSTGIVTAKLLA' A
#
# COMPACT_ATOMS: atom_id res chain seq x y z
N MET A 1 -34.52 -29.08 3.20
CA MET A 1 -33.96 -28.13 4.19
C MET A 1 -32.44 -28.11 4.17
N ASN A 2 -31.77 -29.27 4.17
CA ASN A 2 -30.31 -29.37 4.25
C ASN A 2 -29.59 -28.74 3.04
N LYS A 3 -30.12 -28.90 1.81
CA LYS A 3 -29.54 -28.30 0.59
C LYS A 3 -29.53 -26.76 0.64
N ILE A 4 -30.62 -26.15 1.09
CA ILE A 4 -30.74 -24.69 1.25
C ILE A 4 -29.74 -24.18 2.30
N LEU A 5 -29.59 -24.91 3.40
CA LEU A 5 -28.62 -24.58 4.44
C LEU A 5 -27.17 -24.67 3.92
N THR A 6 -26.86 -25.68 3.09
CA THR A 6 -25.54 -25.82 2.44
C THR A 6 -25.26 -24.70 1.43
N THR A 7 -26.27 -24.28 0.65
CA THR A 7 -26.12 -23.17 -0.30
C THR A 7 -25.90 -21.83 0.40
N ILE A 8 -26.59 -21.57 1.52
CA ILE A 8 -26.41 -20.35 2.31
C ILE A 8 -24.99 -20.30 2.92
N SER A 9 -24.47 -21.42 3.44
CA SER A 9 -23.09 -21.48 3.93
C SER A 9 -22.05 -21.25 2.83
N ALA A 10 -22.27 -21.76 1.63
CA ALA A 10 -21.35 -21.55 0.51
C ALA A 10 -21.29 -20.07 0.07
N VAL A 11 -22.44 -19.37 0.10
CA VAL A 11 -22.51 -17.94 -0.22
C VAL A 11 -21.84 -17.08 0.85
N ALA A 12 -22.00 -17.43 2.14
CA ALA A 12 -21.34 -16.71 3.24
C ALA A 12 -19.81 -16.81 3.19
N LEU A 13 -19.26 -17.97 2.80
CA LEU A 13 -17.82 -18.16 2.62
C LEU A 13 -17.26 -17.37 1.42
N PHE A 14 -18.06 -17.16 0.37
CA PHE A 14 -17.66 -16.34 -0.77
C PHE A 14 -17.55 -14.85 -0.42
N PHE A 15 -18.44 -14.34 0.45
CA PHE A 15 -18.41 -12.93 0.87
C PHE A 15 -17.27 -12.59 1.84
N LEU A 16 -16.81 -13.56 2.64
CA LEU A 16 -15.68 -13.36 3.57
C LEU A 16 -14.32 -13.20 2.86
N GLY A 17 -14.22 -13.58 1.57
CA GLY A 17 -12.99 -13.44 0.77
C GLY A 17 -12.84 -12.10 0.06
N LEU A 18 -13.84 -11.20 0.12
CA LEU A 18 -13.87 -9.95 -0.65
C LEU A 18 -13.25 -8.75 0.10
N THR A 19 -12.57 -8.97 1.23
CA THR A 19 -11.86 -7.89 1.92
C THR A 19 -10.60 -7.51 1.13
N ASN A 20 -10.75 -6.68 0.12
CA ASN A 20 -9.62 -5.99 -0.49
C ASN A 20 -9.08 -5.03 0.57
N ALA A 21 -7.86 -5.26 1.06
CA ALA A 21 -7.17 -4.28 1.88
C ALA A 21 -7.07 -3.00 1.04
N ASN A 22 -7.75 -1.94 1.48
CA ASN A 22 -7.68 -0.65 0.82
C ASN A 22 -6.24 -0.15 1.04
N ALA A 23 -5.44 -0.16 0.00
CA ALA A 23 -4.10 0.38 0.04
C ALA A 23 -4.20 1.89 0.35
N GLY A 24 -3.86 2.24 1.58
CA GLY A 24 -3.88 3.61 2.06
C GLY A 24 -2.74 4.43 1.46
N SER A 25 -2.85 5.75 1.56
CA SER A 25 -1.76 6.65 1.21
C SER A 25 -0.54 6.41 2.10
N LEU A 26 0.64 6.22 1.52
CA LEU A 26 1.91 6.05 2.23
C LEU A 26 2.84 7.23 1.92
N THR A 27 3.31 7.93 2.96
CA THR A 27 4.31 8.99 2.80
C THR A 27 5.70 8.43 3.01
N VAL A 28 6.58 8.60 2.02
CA VAL A 28 7.95 8.11 2.05
C VAL A 28 8.93 9.28 2.12
N TYR A 29 9.64 9.39 3.24
CA TYR A 29 10.73 10.34 3.43
C TYR A 29 12.05 9.72 2.98
N THR A 30 12.78 10.41 2.12
CA THR A 30 14.02 9.87 1.55
C THR A 30 15.06 10.96 1.31
N ALA A 31 16.33 10.55 1.33
CA ALA A 31 17.47 11.37 0.91
C ALA A 31 18.10 10.88 -0.40
N ILE A 32 17.42 9.98 -1.12
CA ILE A 32 17.86 9.48 -2.43
C ILE A 32 17.93 10.61 -3.46
N GLU A 33 18.87 10.51 -4.39
CA GLU A 33 19.00 11.47 -5.49
C GLU A 33 17.77 11.50 -6.40
N ALA A 34 17.41 12.69 -6.89
CA ALA A 34 16.14 12.89 -7.60
C ALA A 34 16.02 12.00 -8.85
N GLU A 35 17.13 11.77 -9.55
CA GLU A 35 17.21 10.92 -10.73
C GLU A 35 16.94 9.44 -10.41
N ASP A 36 17.50 8.94 -9.32
CA ASP A 36 17.27 7.57 -8.85
C ASP A 36 15.87 7.40 -8.25
N LEU A 37 15.38 8.39 -7.50
CA LEU A 37 14.05 8.37 -6.90
C LEU A 37 12.97 8.17 -7.94
N LYS A 38 13.09 8.82 -9.11
CA LYS A 38 12.16 8.65 -10.22
C LYS A 38 12.11 7.19 -10.72
N ARG A 39 13.28 6.54 -10.82
CA ARG A 39 13.36 5.12 -11.23
C ARG A 39 12.68 4.22 -10.19
N TYR A 40 13.00 4.40 -8.91
CA TYR A 40 12.43 3.58 -7.83
C TYR A 40 10.92 3.77 -7.68
N ALA A 41 10.43 5.00 -7.78
CA ALA A 41 9.01 5.31 -7.72
C ALA A 41 8.25 4.64 -8.87
N ALA A 42 8.80 4.69 -10.09
CA ALA A 42 8.17 4.04 -11.24
C ALA A 42 8.05 2.52 -11.06
N THR A 43 9.14 1.86 -10.66
CA THR A 43 9.13 0.41 -10.44
C THR A 43 8.21 0.00 -9.29
N PHE A 44 8.20 0.76 -8.20
CA PHE A 44 7.31 0.47 -7.06
C PHE A 44 5.82 0.61 -7.45
N ASN A 45 5.47 1.67 -8.17
CA ASN A 45 4.09 1.92 -8.58
C ASN A 45 3.59 0.90 -9.64
N GLU A 46 4.50 0.31 -10.42
CA GLU A 46 4.17 -0.77 -11.34
C GLU A 46 3.78 -2.05 -10.58
N ASP A 47 4.53 -2.41 -9.54
CA ASP A 47 4.28 -3.59 -8.72
C ASP A 47 3.11 -3.40 -7.73
N HIS A 48 2.86 -2.15 -7.30
CA HIS A 48 1.86 -1.79 -6.30
C HIS A 48 0.96 -0.63 -6.79
N PRO A 49 0.12 -0.84 -7.81
CA PRO A 49 -0.73 0.21 -8.38
C PRO A 49 -1.85 0.68 -7.44
N ASP A 50 -2.11 -0.07 -6.38
CA ASP A 50 -3.12 0.21 -5.37
C ASP A 50 -2.63 1.20 -4.29
N ILE A 51 -1.32 1.36 -4.11
CA ILE A 51 -0.75 2.22 -3.07
C ILE A 51 -0.44 3.62 -3.62
N GLU A 52 -1.06 4.65 -3.05
CA GLU A 52 -0.69 6.04 -3.31
C GLU A 52 0.55 6.44 -2.50
N ILE A 53 1.68 6.71 -3.16
CA ILE A 53 2.90 7.17 -2.49
C ILE A 53 3.04 8.70 -2.55
N ASN A 54 3.19 9.32 -1.38
CA ASN A 54 3.61 10.71 -1.23
C ASN A 54 5.13 10.77 -0.99
N TRP A 55 5.90 11.10 -2.02
CA TRP A 55 7.36 11.17 -1.94
C TRP A 55 7.81 12.52 -1.35
N VAL A 56 8.52 12.48 -0.23
CA VAL A 56 9.16 13.65 0.39
C VAL A 56 10.67 13.47 0.32
N ARG A 57 11.32 14.23 -0.55
CA ARG A 57 12.78 14.21 -0.69
C ARG A 57 13.40 15.37 0.06
N ASP A 58 14.29 15.06 0.99
CA ASP A 58 15.01 16.02 1.82
C ASP A 58 16.45 15.54 2.06
N SER A 59 17.28 16.37 2.70
CA SER A 59 18.62 15.92 3.11
C SER A 59 18.56 14.88 4.23
N THR A 60 19.59 14.03 4.33
CA THR A 60 19.71 13.02 5.41
C THR A 60 19.57 13.64 6.81
N GLY A 61 20.11 14.84 7.01
CA GLY A 61 19.99 15.56 8.28
C GLY A 61 18.55 15.94 8.62
N ILE A 62 17.78 16.43 7.65
CA ILE A 62 16.37 16.79 7.84
C ILE A 62 15.53 15.55 8.10
N VAL A 63 15.72 14.47 7.34
CA VAL A 63 14.99 13.21 7.55
C VAL A 63 15.30 12.64 8.94
N THR A 64 16.58 12.61 9.34
CA THR A 64 16.98 12.19 10.69
C THR A 64 16.35 13.07 11.76
N ALA A 65 16.34 14.39 11.58
CA ALA A 65 15.73 15.31 12.52
C ALA A 65 14.22 15.06 12.68
N LYS A 66 13.49 14.76 11.58
CA LYS A 66 12.07 14.39 11.64
C LYS A 66 11.84 13.08 12.40
N LEU A 67 12.76 12.14 12.35
CA LEU A 67 12.67 10.85 13.06
C LEU A 67 12.99 10.96 14.56
N LEU A 68 13.78 11.95 14.96
CA LEU A 68 14.17 12.17 16.36
C LEU A 68 13.21 13.06 17.14
N ALA A 69 12.24 13.69 16.46
CA ALA A 69 11.27 14.63 17.03
C ALA A 69 10.08 13.93 17.71
#